data_AF-A0A929PRW9-F1
#
_entry.id   AF-A0A929PRW9-F1
#
_cell.length_a   1.000
_cell.length_b   1.000
_cell.length_c   1.000
_cell.angle_alpha   90.00
_cell.angle_beta   90.00
_cell.angle_gamma   90.00
#
_symmetry.space_group_name_H-M   'P 1'
#
loop_
_entity.id
_entity.type
_entity.pdbx_description
1 polymer ?
#
loop_
_entity_poly.entity_id
_entity_poly.type
_entity_poly.pdbx_seq_one_letter_code
_entity_poly.pdbx_strand_id
1 'polypeptide(L)'
;MTAFSLPDPASTALLVIDPLPGALGEVAEPCAALLEAARQAGLLVLFLSPEAARGQADFAPGFACATAPNEAPVRTGAAGPFGATDLGLILRSNGVRSLVLAGANRAHFVTCAARDAAARGYAVIEAAGCLAGPACGAAQIPGATLTAAWAATAPGPRHWQAEVKHARLRRSLEERVAPGRAALVLIDVQNDFCAPDGATGRRQEAMPLVHSAVPRIQQLLGAARAAGVDVVHVRAEYGPLFRSPGSPYRFPSTQTREGAVWSASAADISEHARFAPDAVEVCLTGQWGGEFLDGFGPLPGETVITKHRYSAFIDTPLEATLRAKGIETVILAGVTTNCCVESTARDASMLDFYLVVAEDGVGTKDLVRDLHAASLEQIRTYFGRVDPVARIIEAWRGSARQAA
;
A
#
# COMPACT_ATOMS: atom_id res chain seq x y z
N MET A 1 3.81 30.34 14.88
CA MET A 1 4.01 28.96 15.36
C MET A 1 2.85 28.14 14.83
N THR A 2 3.08 27.28 13.84
CA THR A 2 2.06 26.36 13.34
C THR A 2 1.69 25.42 14.48
N ALA A 3 0.42 25.42 14.92
CA ALA A 3 -0.07 24.46 15.88
C ALA A 3 0.11 23.06 15.28
N PHE A 4 1.02 22.26 15.84
CA PHE A 4 1.16 20.87 15.43
C PHE A 4 -0.10 20.13 15.86
N SER A 5 -0.81 19.50 14.92
CA SER A 5 -1.89 18.59 15.26
C SER A 5 -1.29 17.37 15.95
N LEU A 6 -1.79 17.03 17.13
CA LEU A 6 -1.41 15.79 17.80
C LEU A 6 -1.90 14.60 16.99
N PRO A 7 -1.13 13.49 16.95
CA PRO A 7 -1.53 12.30 16.22
C PRO A 7 -2.68 11.58 16.95
N ASP A 8 -3.56 10.93 16.18
CA ASP A 8 -4.70 10.18 16.74
C ASP A 8 -4.20 8.94 17.52
N PRO A 9 -4.46 8.86 18.84
CA PRO A 9 -4.07 7.71 19.66
C PRO A 9 -4.57 6.36 19.15
N ALA A 10 -5.69 6.30 18.43
CA ALA A 10 -6.24 5.04 17.91
C ALA A 10 -5.41 4.43 16.77
N SER A 11 -4.61 5.25 16.09
CA SER A 11 -3.75 4.87 14.96
C SER A 11 -2.28 5.25 15.16
N THR A 12 -1.87 5.54 16.39
CA THR A 12 -0.49 5.88 16.75
C THR A 12 0.16 4.75 17.54
N ALA A 13 1.40 4.42 17.16
CA ALA A 13 2.25 3.54 17.95
C ALA A 13 3.46 4.31 18.52
N LEU A 14 3.88 3.94 19.73
CA LEU A 14 5.13 4.39 20.32
C LEU A 14 6.22 3.36 20.00
N LEU A 15 7.28 3.81 19.33
CA LEU A 15 8.44 2.99 18.99
C LEU A 15 9.59 3.35 19.94
N VAL A 16 9.89 2.44 20.87
CA VAL A 16 10.95 2.60 21.87
C VAL A 16 12.21 1.88 21.39
N ILE A 17 13.25 2.64 21.08
CA ILE A 17 14.51 2.16 20.51
C ILE A 17 15.57 2.02 21.60
N ASP A 18 16.26 0.88 21.62
CA ASP A 18 17.40 0.58 22.52
C ASP A 18 17.06 0.81 24.01
N PRO A 19 16.14 0.02 24.59
CA PRO A 19 15.68 0.23 25.97
C PRO A 19 16.68 -0.28 27.03
N LEU A 20 17.98 -0.44 26.71
CA LEU A 20 18.91 -1.16 27.60
C LEU A 20 19.05 -0.49 28.99
N PRO A 21 19.07 -1.28 30.09
CA PRO A 21 19.31 -0.77 31.44
C PRO A 21 20.64 0.00 31.52
N GLY A 22 20.60 1.26 31.95
CA GLY A 22 21.78 2.11 32.11
C GLY A 22 22.16 2.95 30.88
N ALA A 23 21.61 2.69 29.69
CA ALA A 23 21.85 3.50 28.48
C ALA A 23 21.09 4.84 28.47
N LEU A 24 20.20 5.04 29.43
CA LEU A 24 19.26 6.17 29.51
C LEU A 24 19.66 7.26 30.54
N GLY A 25 20.89 7.27 31.06
CA GLY A 25 21.30 8.08 32.23
C GLY A 25 20.94 9.59 32.24
N GLU A 26 20.64 10.21 31.10
CA GLU A 26 20.11 11.59 31.01
C GLU A 26 18.78 11.71 30.24
N VAL A 27 18.35 10.67 29.51
CA VAL A 27 17.11 10.63 28.68
C VAL A 27 15.98 9.85 29.41
N ALA A 28 16.28 9.22 30.55
CA ALA A 28 15.42 8.25 31.23
C ALA A 28 14.08 8.84 31.67
N GLU A 29 14.07 10.01 32.32
CA GLU A 29 12.85 10.53 32.94
C GLU A 29 11.81 10.98 31.89
N PRO A 30 12.15 11.78 30.85
CA PRO A 30 11.19 12.15 29.82
C PRO A 30 10.65 10.94 29.05
N CYS A 31 11.52 9.99 28.69
CA CYS A 31 11.12 8.75 28.03
C CYS A 31 10.21 7.88 28.90
N ALA A 32 10.53 7.74 30.20
CA ALA A 32 9.74 6.95 31.13
C ALA A 32 8.35 7.56 31.33
N ALA A 33 8.27 8.88 31.49
CA ALA A 33 6.99 9.59 31.61
C ALA A 33 6.14 9.43 30.33
N LEU A 34 6.77 9.52 29.15
CA LEU A 34 6.10 9.32 27.87
C LEU A 34 5.58 7.88 27.71
N LEU A 35 6.40 6.88 28.07
CA LEU A 35 6.01 5.46 28.04
C LEU A 35 4.84 5.18 28.96
N GLU A 36 4.87 5.71 30.19
CA GLU A 36 3.78 5.55 31.16
C GLU A 36 2.49 6.21 30.66
N ALA A 37 2.57 7.42 30.10
CA ALA A 37 1.42 8.08 29.50
C ALA A 37 0.85 7.29 28.30
N ALA A 38 1.72 6.71 27.46
CA ALA A 38 1.29 5.86 26.35
C ALA A 38 0.56 4.59 26.84
N ARG A 39 1.03 3.98 27.93
CA ARG A 39 0.37 2.83 28.58
C ARG A 39 -0.99 3.19 29.13
N GLN A 40 -1.09 4.30 29.85
CA GLN A 40 -2.37 4.78 30.40
C GLN A 40 -3.39 5.09 29.30
N ALA A 41 -2.93 5.65 28.17
CA ALA A 41 -3.76 5.87 26.99
C ALA A 41 -4.01 4.59 26.16
N GLY A 42 -3.37 3.47 26.51
CA GLY A 42 -3.53 2.17 25.85
C GLY A 42 -2.96 2.09 24.43
N LEU A 43 -1.93 2.88 24.09
CA LEU A 43 -1.27 2.91 22.78
C LEU A 43 -0.50 1.61 22.47
N LEU A 44 -0.38 1.22 21.20
CA LEU A 44 0.53 0.14 20.81
C LEU A 44 1.97 0.58 21.08
N VAL A 45 2.70 -0.17 21.91
CA VAL A 45 4.11 0.11 22.21
C VAL A 45 4.97 -1.00 21.63
N LEU A 46 5.96 -0.61 20.84
CA LEU A 46 6.88 -1.53 20.17
C LEU A 46 8.30 -1.26 20.64
N PHE A 47 8.95 -2.31 21.15
CA PHE A 47 10.33 -2.23 21.64
C PHE A 47 11.27 -2.78 20.57
N LEU A 48 12.19 -1.94 20.10
CA LEU A 48 13.24 -2.32 19.14
C LEU A 48 14.58 -2.45 19.85
N SER A 49 15.23 -3.61 19.67
CA SER A 49 16.60 -3.83 20.09
C SER A 49 17.43 -4.36 18.90
N PRO A 50 18.64 -3.84 18.64
CA PRO A 50 19.55 -4.41 17.65
C PRO A 50 20.01 -5.82 18.09
N GLU A 51 19.93 -6.80 17.19
CA GLU A 51 20.31 -8.22 17.42
C GLU A 51 21.73 -8.45 17.98
N ALA A 52 22.61 -7.44 17.96
CA ALA A 52 23.90 -7.52 18.64
C ALA A 52 23.79 -7.67 20.18
N ALA A 53 22.61 -7.43 20.76
CA ALA A 53 22.30 -7.67 22.17
C ALA A 53 21.47 -8.96 22.34
N ARG A 54 22.16 -10.10 22.18
CA ARG A 54 22.00 -11.41 22.85
C ARG A 54 20.59 -11.95 23.19
N GLY A 55 20.42 -13.25 22.91
CA GLY A 55 19.65 -14.20 23.73
C GLY A 55 18.15 -13.90 23.89
N GLN A 56 17.31 -14.88 23.55
CA GLN A 56 15.85 -14.83 23.65
C GLN A 56 15.29 -14.53 25.07
N ALA A 57 16.16 -14.36 26.07
CA ALA A 57 15.87 -14.19 27.49
C ALA A 57 16.35 -12.85 28.10
N ASP A 58 17.08 -11.99 27.38
CA ASP A 58 17.78 -10.83 27.98
C ASP A 58 17.07 -9.47 27.82
N PHE A 59 15.74 -9.44 27.92
CA PHE A 59 15.10 -8.22 28.46
C PHE A 59 15.35 -8.23 29.98
N ALA A 60 16.58 -7.86 30.37
CA ALA A 60 16.96 -7.82 31.77
C ALA A 60 15.98 -6.92 32.55
N PRO A 61 15.48 -7.36 33.72
CA PRO A 61 14.51 -6.61 34.51
C PRO A 61 15.17 -5.37 35.13
N GLY A 62 15.25 -4.30 34.33
CA GLY A 62 15.51 -2.92 34.74
C GLY A 62 14.29 -2.03 34.55
N PHE A 63 13.34 -2.45 33.70
CA PHE A 63 11.95 -1.98 33.70
C PHE A 63 11.11 -3.10 34.31
N ALA A 64 10.86 -3.06 35.62
CA ALA A 64 9.95 -3.98 36.26
C ALA A 64 8.51 -3.70 35.78
N CYS A 65 8.07 -4.30 34.68
CA CYS A 65 6.67 -4.23 34.23
C CYS A 65 6.31 -5.53 33.52
N ALA A 66 5.22 -6.17 33.95
CA ALA A 66 4.54 -7.17 33.15
C ALA A 66 4.25 -6.57 31.76
N THR A 67 4.49 -7.32 30.69
CA THR A 67 4.15 -6.87 29.34
C THR A 67 2.65 -6.58 29.27
N ALA A 68 2.26 -5.38 28.87
CA ALA A 68 0.85 -5.11 28.63
C ALA A 68 0.39 -5.81 27.33
N PRO A 69 -0.90 -6.14 27.15
CA PRO A 69 -1.39 -6.88 25.98
C PRO A 69 -1.10 -6.23 24.62
N ASN A 70 -0.81 -4.93 24.63
CA ASN A 70 -0.52 -4.05 23.50
C ASN A 70 0.98 -3.71 23.40
N GLU A 71 1.85 -4.51 24.02
CA GLU A 71 3.31 -4.35 23.92
C GLU A 71 3.93 -5.53 23.18
N ALA A 72 4.83 -5.25 22.22
CA ALA A 72 5.52 -6.28 21.48
C ALA A 72 7.01 -5.97 21.31
N PRO A 73 7.91 -6.94 21.57
CA PRO A 73 9.31 -6.84 21.17
C PRO A 73 9.43 -7.15 19.67
N VAL A 74 10.14 -6.31 18.94
CA VAL A 74 10.42 -6.46 17.51
C VAL A 74 11.93 -6.65 17.33
N ARG A 75 12.31 -7.79 16.75
CA ARG A 75 13.72 -8.10 16.47
C ARG A 75 14.18 -7.31 15.27
N THR A 76 15.38 -6.74 15.36
CA THR A 76 15.94 -5.92 14.27
C THR A 76 17.38 -6.32 13.98
N GLY A 77 17.70 -6.45 12.70
CA GLY A 77 19.05 -6.78 12.24
C GLY A 77 19.88 -5.54 11.89
N ALA A 78 21.12 -5.77 11.45
CA ALA A 78 22.00 -4.71 10.96
C ALA A 78 21.43 -3.94 9.74
N ALA A 79 20.45 -4.52 9.04
CA ALA A 79 19.75 -3.90 7.91
C ALA A 79 18.77 -2.78 8.32
N GLY A 80 18.54 -2.59 9.63
CA GLY A 80 17.67 -1.55 10.17
C GLY A 80 16.31 -2.08 10.67
N PRO A 81 15.46 -1.19 11.22
CA PRO A 81 14.23 -1.57 11.92
C PRO A 81 13.17 -2.26 11.07
N PHE A 82 13.15 -1.99 9.77
CA PHE A 82 12.19 -2.52 8.81
C PHE A 82 12.77 -3.61 7.91
N GLY A 83 14.07 -3.88 7.99
CA GLY A 83 14.75 -4.89 7.18
C GLY A 83 14.78 -6.23 7.87
N ALA A 84 14.19 -7.26 7.26
CA ALA A 84 14.10 -8.62 7.81
C ALA A 84 13.45 -8.69 9.21
N THR A 85 12.43 -7.85 9.46
CA THR A 85 11.67 -7.79 10.72
C THR A 85 10.16 -7.93 10.48
N ASP A 86 9.38 -8.16 11.54
CA ASP A 86 7.92 -8.15 11.52
C ASP A 86 7.31 -6.76 11.80
N LEU A 87 8.13 -5.72 11.97
CA LEU A 87 7.69 -4.36 12.31
C LEU A 87 6.60 -3.86 11.34
N GLY A 88 6.88 -3.93 10.04
CA GLY A 88 5.97 -3.44 9.01
C GLY A 88 4.62 -4.19 9.02
N LEU A 89 4.65 -5.50 9.29
CA LEU A 89 3.44 -6.31 9.40
C LEU A 89 2.64 -5.91 10.64
N ILE A 90 3.28 -5.84 11.81
CA ILE A 90 2.63 -5.44 13.07
C ILE A 90 1.96 -4.08 12.92
N LEU A 91 2.66 -3.09 12.34
CA LEU A 91 2.11 -1.75 12.16
C LEU A 91 0.86 -1.75 11.26
N ARG A 92 0.93 -2.39 10.07
CA ARG A 92 -0.19 -2.43 9.12
C ARG A 92 -1.38 -3.21 9.65
N SER A 93 -1.16 -4.42 10.18
CA SER A 93 -2.23 -5.28 10.69
C SER A 93 -2.95 -4.68 11.90
N ASN A 94 -2.34 -3.70 12.56
CA ASN A 94 -2.92 -2.94 13.67
C ASN A 94 -3.35 -1.52 13.29
N GLY A 95 -3.45 -1.21 11.99
CA GLY A 95 -4.00 0.06 11.51
C GLY A 95 -3.20 1.30 11.93
N VAL A 96 -1.91 1.14 12.21
CA VAL A 96 -1.04 2.25 12.59
C VAL A 96 -0.81 3.14 11.37
N ARG A 97 -0.87 4.46 11.60
CA ARG A 97 -0.64 5.52 10.60
C ARG A 97 0.44 6.50 11.05
N SER A 98 0.66 6.59 12.36
CA SER A 98 1.64 7.50 12.94
C SER A 98 2.57 6.76 13.90
N LEU A 99 3.86 7.10 13.85
CA LEU A 99 4.87 6.57 14.75
C LEU A 99 5.46 7.71 15.58
N VAL A 100 5.46 7.55 16.89
CA VAL A 100 6.24 8.39 17.79
C VAL A 100 7.53 7.66 18.15
N LEU A 101 8.67 8.29 17.92
CA LEU A 101 9.99 7.72 18.19
C LEU A 101 10.51 8.23 19.54
N ALA A 102 10.98 7.30 20.38
CA ALA A 102 11.64 7.57 21.66
C ALA A 102 12.74 6.52 21.95
N GLY A 103 13.66 6.80 22.88
CA GLY A 103 14.61 5.80 23.39
C GLY A 103 16.09 6.23 23.45
N ALA A 104 16.97 5.27 23.75
CA ALA A 104 18.41 5.52 23.89
C ALA A 104 19.11 5.56 22.52
N ASN A 105 20.06 6.47 22.40
CA ASN A 105 20.52 6.95 21.11
C ASN A 105 21.45 5.98 20.37
N ARG A 106 21.02 5.54 19.19
CA ARG A 106 21.91 5.33 18.04
C ARG A 106 21.38 6.20 16.91
N ALA A 107 21.94 7.40 16.73
CA ALA A 107 21.41 8.42 15.81
C ALA A 107 21.15 7.86 14.40
N HIS A 108 21.99 6.93 13.97
CA HIS A 108 21.82 6.18 12.74
C HIS A 108 20.52 5.33 12.71
N PHE A 109 20.23 4.58 13.77
CA PHE A 109 19.07 3.69 13.83
C PHE A 109 17.74 4.44 13.91
N VAL A 110 17.68 5.54 14.68
CA VAL A 110 16.53 6.43 14.73
C VAL A 110 16.29 7.10 13.37
N THR A 111 17.37 7.57 12.73
CA THR A 111 17.29 8.15 11.37
C THR A 111 16.80 7.13 10.35
N CYS A 112 17.31 5.89 10.38
CA CYS A 112 16.82 4.82 9.50
C CYS A 112 15.36 4.47 9.81
N ALA A 113 14.96 4.36 11.08
CA ALA A 113 13.57 4.12 11.47
C ALA A 113 12.65 5.20 10.91
N ALA A 114 13.00 6.47 11.11
CA ALA A 114 12.22 7.60 10.66
C ALA A 114 12.10 7.62 9.13
N ARG A 115 13.23 7.52 8.42
CA ARG A 115 13.25 7.53 6.95
C ARG A 115 12.47 6.37 6.36
N ASP A 116 12.69 5.16 6.85
CA ASP A 116 12.06 3.96 6.28
C ASP A 116 10.56 3.92 6.60
N ALA A 117 10.15 4.41 7.77
CA ALA A 117 8.73 4.59 8.09
C ALA A 117 8.08 5.66 7.19
N ALA A 118 8.72 6.82 7.03
CA ALA A 118 8.21 7.88 6.15
C ALA A 118 8.10 7.40 4.69
N ALA A 119 9.08 6.65 4.19
CA ALA A 119 9.06 6.05 2.85
C ALA A 119 7.90 5.05 2.66
N ARG A 120 7.40 4.46 3.75
CA ARG A 120 6.24 3.56 3.76
C ARG A 120 4.91 4.28 4.00
N GLY A 121 4.93 5.62 4.10
CA GLY A 121 3.73 6.45 4.25
C GLY A 121 3.25 6.68 5.68
N TYR A 122 4.05 6.33 6.70
CA TYR A 122 3.72 6.67 8.09
C TYR A 122 4.06 8.13 8.39
N ALA A 123 3.19 8.80 9.16
CA ALA A 123 3.53 10.08 9.77
C ALA A 123 4.51 9.84 10.93
N VAL A 124 5.74 10.35 10.82
CA VAL A 124 6.78 10.13 11.82
C VAL A 124 6.94 11.37 12.70
N ILE A 125 6.90 11.15 14.00
CA ILE A 125 7.02 12.17 15.03
C ILE A 125 8.19 11.80 15.94
N GLU A 126 9.10 12.75 16.14
CA GLU A 126 10.14 12.65 17.14
C GLU A 126 9.67 13.31 18.44
N ALA A 127 9.70 12.54 19.53
CA ALA A 127 9.48 13.08 20.85
C ALA A 127 10.74 13.84 21.31
N ALA A 128 10.77 15.16 21.09
CA ALA A 128 11.93 15.98 21.43
C ALA A 128 12.21 15.93 22.94
N GLY A 129 13.49 15.75 23.30
CA GLY A 129 13.92 15.49 24.68
C GLY A 129 13.83 14.03 25.12
N CYS A 130 13.25 13.15 24.30
CA CYS A 130 13.20 11.69 24.49
C CYS A 130 14.12 10.93 23.51
N LEU A 131 14.99 11.65 22.79
CA LEU A 131 15.98 11.15 21.84
C LEU A 131 17.26 11.99 21.96
N ALA A 132 18.44 11.38 21.88
CA ALA A 132 19.69 12.15 21.87
C ALA A 132 20.05 12.59 20.43
N GLY A 133 19.39 13.64 19.97
CA GLY A 133 19.62 14.28 18.67
C GLY A 133 18.43 14.14 17.70
N PRO A 134 18.30 15.09 16.75
CA PRO A 134 17.22 15.06 15.76
C PRO A 134 17.47 13.95 14.73
N ALA A 135 16.41 13.30 14.25
CA ALA A 135 16.45 12.49 13.04
C ALA A 135 15.98 13.32 11.82
N CYS A 136 16.46 12.91 10.64
CA CYS A 136 16.18 13.65 9.41
C CYS A 136 14.74 13.40 8.96
N GLY A 137 13.93 14.46 8.81
CA GLY A 137 12.65 14.41 8.11
C GLY A 137 11.40 14.09 8.94
N ALA A 138 11.50 13.99 10.28
CA ALA A 138 10.34 13.83 11.15
C ALA A 138 9.85 15.16 11.73
N ALA A 139 8.56 15.24 12.04
CA ALA A 139 8.03 16.36 12.81
C ALA A 139 8.48 16.24 14.26
N GLN A 140 8.95 17.34 14.86
CA GLN A 140 9.36 17.34 16.27
C GLN A 140 8.26 17.90 17.15
N ILE A 141 7.84 17.11 18.14
CA ILE A 141 6.91 17.55 19.18
C ILE A 141 7.61 17.39 20.52
N PRO A 142 7.60 18.40 21.42
CA PRO A 142 8.17 18.24 22.75
C PRO A 142 7.58 17.01 23.46
N GLY A 143 8.44 16.14 24.00
CA GLY A 143 8.01 14.92 24.69
C GLY A 143 6.99 15.22 25.79
N ALA A 144 7.21 16.28 26.58
CA ALA A 144 6.27 16.73 27.60
C ALA A 144 4.87 17.08 27.06
N THR A 145 4.77 17.60 25.83
CA THR A 145 3.48 17.88 25.18
C THR A 145 2.75 16.59 24.82
N LEU A 146 3.47 15.59 24.27
CA LEU A 146 2.91 14.27 23.99
C LEU A 146 2.49 13.55 25.28
N THR A 147 3.34 13.59 26.31
CA THR A 147 3.06 13.02 27.63
C THR A 147 1.78 13.62 28.23
N ALA A 148 1.64 14.94 28.24
CA ALA A 148 0.46 15.61 28.76
C ALA A 148 -0.81 15.24 27.97
N ALA A 149 -0.71 15.19 26.64
CA ALA A 149 -1.83 14.81 25.78
C ALA A 149 -2.28 13.37 26.00
N TRP A 150 -1.35 12.42 26.11
CA TRP A 150 -1.67 11.01 26.34
C TRP A 150 -2.13 10.74 27.76
N ALA A 151 -1.57 11.40 28.78
CA ALA A 151 -2.07 11.29 30.16
C ALA A 151 -3.54 11.78 30.29
N ALA A 152 -3.94 12.74 29.46
CA ALA A 152 -5.33 13.21 29.38
C ALA A 152 -6.23 12.34 28.48
N THR A 153 -5.66 11.38 27.75
CA THR A 153 -6.40 10.53 26.82
C THR A 153 -6.96 9.32 27.55
N ALA A 154 -8.28 9.20 27.61
CA ALA A 154 -8.92 8.01 28.17
C ALA A 154 -8.59 6.75 27.33
N PRO A 155 -8.41 5.58 27.98
CA PRO A 155 -8.42 4.30 27.28
C PRO A 155 -9.72 4.19 26.46
N GLY A 156 -9.60 3.85 25.19
CA GLY A 156 -10.74 3.75 24.28
C GLY A 156 -10.52 2.67 23.22
N PRO A 157 -11.42 2.55 22.23
CA PRO A 157 -11.26 1.60 21.14
C PRO A 157 -9.95 1.89 20.39
N ARG A 158 -9.14 0.84 20.17
CA ARG A 158 -7.88 0.89 19.41
C ARG A 158 -7.85 -0.17 18.32
N HIS A 159 -7.16 0.11 17.21
CA HIS A 159 -7.15 -0.81 16.06
C HIS A 159 -6.47 -2.16 16.33
N TRP A 160 -5.63 -2.28 17.36
CA TRP A 160 -5.04 -3.56 17.80
C TRP A 160 -5.94 -4.38 18.74
N GLN A 161 -6.99 -3.79 19.31
CA GLN A 161 -7.91 -4.51 20.20
C GLN A 161 -8.81 -5.47 19.41
N ALA A 162 -9.08 -6.64 19.99
CA ALA A 162 -9.84 -7.70 19.34
C ALA A 162 -11.26 -7.27 18.97
N GLU A 163 -11.94 -6.54 19.86
CA GLU A 163 -13.31 -6.07 19.64
C GLU A 163 -13.39 -5.11 18.44
N VAL A 164 -12.42 -4.21 18.31
CA VAL A 164 -12.33 -3.27 17.20
C VAL A 164 -12.02 -4.00 15.90
N LYS A 165 -11.08 -4.95 15.91
CA LYS A 165 -10.81 -5.81 14.74
C LYS A 165 -12.06 -6.58 14.32
N HIS A 166 -12.77 -7.17 15.28
CA HIS A 166 -14.01 -7.90 15.03
C HIS A 166 -15.11 -7.00 14.45
N ALA A 167 -15.25 -5.75 14.93
CA ALA A 167 -16.19 -4.80 14.35
C ALA A 167 -15.82 -4.44 12.90
N ARG A 168 -14.54 -4.19 12.62
CA ARG A 168 -14.04 -3.92 11.25
C ARG A 168 -14.30 -5.09 10.29
N LEU A 169 -14.14 -6.32 10.76
CA LEU A 169 -14.41 -7.54 9.98
C LEU A 169 -15.89 -7.70 9.62
N ARG A 170 -16.82 -7.10 10.37
CA ARG A 170 -18.27 -7.19 10.12
C ARG A 170 -18.83 -6.06 9.26
N ARG A 171 -18.01 -5.08 8.86
CA ARG A 171 -18.44 -3.97 8.00
C ARG A 171 -19.12 -4.50 6.74
N SER A 172 -20.24 -3.87 6.40
CA SER A 172 -20.96 -4.04 5.14
C SER A 172 -20.12 -3.61 3.94
N LEU A 173 -20.59 -3.89 2.72
CA LEU A 173 -19.90 -3.40 1.52
C LEU A 173 -19.89 -1.87 1.50
N GLU A 174 -21.04 -1.25 1.77
CA GLU A 174 -21.30 0.19 1.83
C GLU A 174 -20.28 0.91 2.72
N GLU A 175 -20.03 0.39 3.92
CA GLU A 175 -19.05 0.95 4.85
C GLU A 175 -17.60 0.76 4.37
N ARG A 176 -17.31 -0.35 3.69
CA ARG A 176 -15.97 -0.66 3.21
C ARG A 176 -15.59 0.17 2.00
N VAL A 177 -16.52 0.42 1.08
CA VAL A 177 -16.27 1.19 -0.14
C VAL A 177 -16.59 2.68 0.03
N ALA A 178 -16.92 3.13 1.24
CA ALA A 178 -17.26 4.52 1.52
C ALA A 178 -16.11 5.50 1.18
N PRO A 179 -16.43 6.72 0.71
CA PRO A 179 -15.46 7.81 0.54
C PRO A 179 -14.61 8.04 1.80
N GLY A 180 -13.34 8.42 1.60
CA GLY A 180 -12.37 8.64 2.69
C GLY A 180 -11.81 7.36 3.34
N ARG A 181 -12.29 6.17 2.95
CA ARG A 181 -11.71 4.87 3.35
C ARG A 181 -11.35 3.97 2.18
N ALA A 182 -11.91 4.22 1.00
CA ALA A 182 -11.69 3.41 -0.19
C ALA A 182 -11.10 4.23 -1.34
N ALA A 183 -10.31 3.57 -2.18
CA ALA A 183 -9.83 4.13 -3.43
C ALA A 183 -10.17 3.21 -4.61
N LEU A 184 -10.65 3.80 -5.70
CA LEU A 184 -10.72 3.15 -7.01
C LEU A 184 -9.33 3.22 -7.66
N VAL A 185 -8.74 2.06 -7.93
CA VAL A 185 -7.44 1.95 -8.60
C VAL A 185 -7.67 1.36 -9.99
N LEU A 186 -7.50 2.21 -11.00
CA LEU A 186 -7.65 1.85 -12.42
C LEU A 186 -6.34 1.33 -12.97
N ILE A 187 -6.31 0.05 -13.35
CA ILE A 187 -5.11 -0.63 -13.83
C ILE A 187 -5.05 -0.58 -15.36
N ASP A 188 -4.04 0.11 -15.88
CA ASP A 188 -3.57 0.01 -17.27
C ASP A 188 -4.67 0.24 -18.33
N VAL A 189 -5.60 1.17 -18.09
CA VAL A 189 -6.58 1.59 -19.10
C VAL A 189 -5.91 2.52 -20.12
N GLN A 190 -4.99 1.95 -20.90
CA GLN A 190 -4.10 2.63 -21.83
C GLN A 190 -4.40 2.22 -23.28
N ASN A 191 -3.94 3.04 -24.22
CA ASN A 191 -4.19 2.84 -25.64
C ASN A 191 -3.71 1.47 -26.15
N ASP A 192 -2.50 1.04 -25.79
CA ASP A 192 -1.98 -0.26 -26.27
C ASP A 192 -2.78 -1.48 -25.81
N PHE A 193 -3.53 -1.37 -24.70
CA PHE A 193 -4.34 -2.46 -24.18
C PHE A 193 -5.81 -2.38 -24.63
N CYS A 194 -6.33 -1.19 -24.92
CA CYS A 194 -7.77 -0.98 -25.08
C CYS A 194 -8.18 -0.32 -26.40
N ALA A 195 -7.29 0.41 -27.08
CA ALA A 195 -7.63 1.09 -28.32
C ALA A 195 -7.55 0.14 -29.53
N PRO A 196 -8.39 0.32 -30.58
CA PRO A 196 -8.37 -0.50 -31.79
C PRO A 196 -7.03 -0.48 -32.55
N ASP A 197 -6.28 0.61 -32.43
CA ASP A 197 -4.97 0.85 -33.03
C ASP A 197 -3.81 0.66 -32.03
N GLY A 198 -4.12 0.24 -30.80
CA GLY A 198 -3.16 -0.18 -29.78
C GLY A 198 -2.42 -1.48 -30.13
N ALA A 199 -1.44 -1.86 -29.32
CA ALA A 199 -0.61 -3.05 -29.54
C ALA A 199 -1.39 -4.33 -29.86
N THR A 200 -2.45 -4.61 -29.12
CA THR A 200 -3.32 -5.77 -29.33
C THR A 200 -4.10 -5.68 -30.64
N GLY A 201 -4.59 -4.48 -30.98
CA GLY A 201 -5.26 -4.20 -32.25
C GLY A 201 -4.34 -4.32 -33.46
N ARG A 202 -3.09 -3.82 -33.37
CA ARG A 202 -2.06 -3.98 -34.41
C ARG A 202 -1.70 -5.44 -34.68
N ARG A 203 -1.84 -6.30 -33.66
CA ARG A 203 -1.66 -7.75 -33.76
C ARG A 203 -2.92 -8.52 -34.14
N GLN A 204 -4.03 -7.82 -34.38
CA GLN A 204 -5.34 -8.41 -34.70
C GLN A 204 -5.83 -9.41 -33.62
N GLU A 205 -5.43 -9.20 -32.36
CA GLU A 205 -5.85 -10.04 -31.25
C GLU A 205 -7.29 -9.69 -30.85
N ALA A 206 -8.16 -10.70 -30.75
CA ALA A 206 -9.53 -10.50 -30.28
C ALA A 206 -9.55 -10.15 -28.77
N MET A 207 -10.22 -9.04 -28.42
CA MET A 207 -10.36 -8.57 -27.03
C MET A 207 -11.81 -8.26 -26.60
N PRO A 208 -12.78 -9.16 -26.85
CA PRO A 208 -14.20 -8.91 -26.55
C PRO A 208 -14.48 -8.62 -25.07
N LEU A 209 -13.70 -9.21 -24.14
CA LEU A 209 -13.84 -8.94 -22.71
C LEU A 209 -13.34 -7.54 -22.33
N VAL A 210 -12.20 -7.09 -22.89
CA VAL A 210 -11.71 -5.73 -22.68
C VAL A 210 -12.70 -4.71 -23.25
N HIS A 211 -13.17 -4.93 -24.48
CA HIS A 211 -14.16 -4.03 -25.10
C HIS A 211 -15.47 -3.95 -24.30
N SER A 212 -15.89 -5.04 -23.66
CA SER A 212 -17.07 -5.06 -22.79
C SER A 212 -16.81 -4.39 -21.45
N ALA A 213 -15.58 -4.47 -20.92
CA ALA A 213 -15.20 -3.88 -19.64
C ALA A 213 -15.01 -2.35 -19.71
N VAL A 214 -14.42 -1.82 -20.78
CA VAL A 214 -14.16 -0.36 -20.96
C VAL A 214 -15.37 0.52 -20.60
N PRO A 215 -16.59 0.33 -21.18
CA PRO A 215 -17.74 1.16 -20.82
C PRO A 215 -18.18 1.00 -19.36
N ARG A 216 -17.98 -0.19 -18.74
CA ARG A 216 -18.27 -0.43 -17.32
C ARG A 216 -17.26 0.28 -16.41
N ILE A 217 -15.99 0.29 -16.79
CA ILE A 217 -14.94 1.05 -16.09
C ILE A 217 -15.28 2.54 -16.15
N GLN A 218 -15.73 3.06 -17.31
CA GLN A 218 -16.11 4.47 -17.43
C GLN A 218 -17.29 4.84 -16.51
N GLN A 219 -18.29 3.97 -16.40
CA GLN A 219 -19.40 4.14 -15.46
C GLN A 219 -18.92 4.13 -14.01
N LEU A 220 -18.04 3.20 -13.65
CA LEU A 220 -17.48 3.09 -12.30
C LEU A 220 -16.65 4.33 -11.94
N LEU A 221 -15.80 4.80 -12.86
CA LEU A 221 -14.97 6.00 -12.69
C LEU A 221 -15.83 7.24 -12.48
N GLY A 222 -16.86 7.44 -13.32
CA GLY A 222 -17.79 8.55 -13.17
C GLY A 222 -18.52 8.54 -11.83
N ALA A 223 -18.97 7.36 -11.39
CA ALA A 223 -19.65 7.20 -10.11
C ALA A 223 -18.71 7.38 -8.90
N ALA A 224 -17.46 6.91 -8.98
CA ALA A 224 -16.46 7.11 -7.94
C ALA A 224 -16.18 8.61 -7.72
N ARG A 225 -15.96 9.34 -8.81
CA ARG A 225 -15.78 10.80 -8.81
C ARG A 225 -16.99 11.51 -8.20
N ALA A 226 -18.20 11.15 -8.63
CA ALA A 226 -19.44 11.73 -8.11
C ALA A 226 -19.66 11.45 -6.61
N ALA A 227 -19.19 10.31 -6.12
CA ALA A 227 -19.28 9.94 -4.70
C ALA A 227 -18.14 10.52 -3.84
N GLY A 228 -17.09 11.11 -4.44
CA GLY A 228 -15.91 11.59 -3.73
C GLY A 228 -14.97 10.47 -3.26
N VAL A 229 -15.01 9.31 -3.91
CA VAL A 229 -14.05 8.21 -3.67
C VAL A 229 -12.71 8.60 -4.29
N ASP A 230 -11.60 8.34 -3.58
CA ASP A 230 -10.27 8.58 -4.11
C ASP A 230 -10.04 7.78 -5.40
N VAL A 231 -9.51 8.43 -6.44
CA VAL A 231 -9.19 7.80 -7.72
C VAL A 231 -7.68 7.77 -7.92
N VAL A 232 -7.16 6.58 -8.21
CA VAL A 232 -5.76 6.33 -8.55
C VAL A 232 -5.70 5.72 -9.94
N HIS A 233 -4.99 6.37 -10.85
CA HIS A 233 -4.71 5.87 -12.19
C HIS A 233 -3.37 5.19 -12.19
N VAL A 234 -3.33 3.95 -12.65
CA VAL A 234 -2.09 3.19 -12.82
C VAL A 234 -1.84 3.05 -14.32
N ARG A 235 -0.62 3.37 -14.73
CA ARG A 235 -0.14 3.14 -16.09
C ARG A 235 1.09 2.25 -16.06
N ALA A 236 1.11 1.27 -16.95
CA ALA A 236 2.32 0.56 -17.29
C ALA A 236 3.22 1.47 -18.13
N GLU A 237 4.50 1.50 -17.80
CA GLU A 237 5.51 2.11 -18.66
C GLU A 237 6.67 1.14 -18.82
N TYR A 238 7.03 0.90 -20.07
CA TYR A 238 8.13 0.02 -20.40
C TYR A 238 9.13 0.73 -21.30
N GLY A 239 10.41 0.43 -21.11
CA GLY A 239 11.48 1.15 -21.80
C GLY A 239 12.86 0.60 -21.43
N PRO A 240 13.93 1.07 -22.12
CA PRO A 240 15.30 0.54 -22.02
C PRO A 240 15.86 0.46 -20.61
N LEU A 241 15.50 1.41 -19.76
CA LEU A 241 15.99 1.46 -18.38
C LEU A 241 15.35 0.41 -17.46
N PHE A 242 14.21 -0.18 -17.86
CA PHE A 242 13.46 -1.14 -17.04
C PHE A 242 13.59 -2.58 -17.57
N ARG A 243 14.46 -2.81 -18.57
CA ARG A 243 14.71 -4.10 -19.22
C ARG A 243 15.83 -4.86 -18.49
N SER A 244 15.57 -6.10 -18.08
CA SER A 244 16.59 -7.04 -17.60
C SER A 244 16.36 -8.40 -18.24
N PRO A 245 17.43 -9.21 -18.48
CA PRO A 245 17.29 -10.58 -18.92
C PRO A 245 16.29 -11.47 -18.20
N GLY A 246 16.16 -11.29 -16.88
CA GLY A 246 15.24 -12.05 -16.04
C GLY A 246 13.94 -11.33 -15.71
N SER A 247 13.65 -10.20 -16.37
CA SER A 247 12.37 -9.52 -16.22
C SER A 247 11.24 -10.47 -16.66
N PRO A 248 10.06 -10.51 -15.99
CA PRO A 248 8.96 -11.42 -16.34
C PRO A 248 8.47 -11.27 -17.79
N TYR A 249 8.87 -10.18 -18.44
CA TYR A 249 8.64 -9.83 -19.84
C TYR A 249 9.62 -10.48 -20.83
N ARG A 250 10.53 -11.32 -20.34
CA ARG A 250 11.64 -11.91 -21.08
C ARG A 250 12.00 -13.30 -20.52
N PHE A 251 11.04 -14.19 -20.29
CA PHE A 251 11.43 -15.60 -20.29
C PHE A 251 11.64 -16.01 -21.75
N PRO A 252 12.87 -16.26 -22.22
CA PRO A 252 13.13 -16.66 -23.59
C PRO A 252 12.71 -18.12 -23.73
N SER A 253 11.41 -18.35 -23.83
CA SER A 253 10.84 -19.67 -23.97
C SER A 253 9.91 -19.67 -25.16
N THR A 254 10.11 -20.63 -26.07
CA THR A 254 9.16 -20.92 -27.15
C THR A 254 7.81 -21.43 -26.62
N GLN A 255 7.69 -21.63 -25.30
CA GLN A 255 6.45 -22.00 -24.63
C GLN A 255 5.58 -20.79 -24.25
N THR A 256 6.10 -19.55 -24.32
CA THR A 256 5.25 -18.38 -24.11
C THR A 256 4.31 -18.20 -25.31
N ARG A 257 3.05 -17.87 -25.04
CA ARG A 257 1.99 -17.77 -26.07
C ARG A 257 1.68 -16.32 -26.46
N GLU A 258 2.46 -15.37 -25.98
CA GLU A 258 2.26 -13.94 -26.20
C GLU A 258 3.33 -13.41 -27.14
N GLY A 259 2.94 -12.91 -28.30
CA GLY A 259 3.89 -12.34 -29.26
C GLY A 259 4.15 -10.85 -29.06
N ALA A 260 3.37 -10.20 -28.20
CA ALA A 260 3.56 -8.80 -27.87
C ALA A 260 4.60 -8.67 -26.73
N VAL A 261 5.47 -7.66 -26.78
CA VAL A 261 6.68 -7.63 -25.93
C VAL A 261 6.73 -6.39 -25.06
N TRP A 262 6.65 -6.57 -23.73
CA TRP A 262 6.50 -5.42 -22.84
C TRP A 262 7.83 -4.71 -22.71
N SER A 263 8.92 -5.45 -22.60
CA SER A 263 10.24 -4.87 -22.34
C SER A 263 11.19 -4.89 -23.52
N ALA A 264 10.81 -5.14 -24.77
CA ALA A 264 11.76 -5.05 -25.91
C ALA A 264 11.77 -3.65 -26.52
N SER A 265 12.86 -3.28 -27.20
CA SER A 265 12.91 -2.14 -28.12
C SER A 265 12.51 -2.56 -29.54
N ALA A 266 12.14 -1.61 -30.40
CA ALA A 266 11.95 -1.87 -31.83
C ALA A 266 13.18 -2.53 -32.47
N ALA A 267 14.39 -2.11 -32.08
CA ALA A 267 15.64 -2.71 -32.53
C ALA A 267 15.78 -4.18 -32.07
N ASP A 268 15.47 -4.48 -30.81
CA ASP A 268 15.48 -5.86 -30.29
C ASP A 268 14.52 -6.74 -31.07
N ILE A 269 13.31 -6.24 -31.33
CA ILE A 269 12.27 -6.94 -32.09
C ILE A 269 12.73 -7.21 -33.52
N SER A 270 13.31 -6.20 -34.20
CA SER A 270 13.71 -6.31 -35.60
C SER A 270 14.96 -7.16 -35.83
N GLU A 271 15.89 -7.20 -34.87
CA GLU A 271 17.20 -7.82 -35.06
C GLU A 271 17.30 -9.25 -34.51
N HIS A 272 16.39 -9.65 -33.62
CA HIS A 272 16.48 -10.97 -32.98
C HIS A 272 15.41 -11.94 -33.49
N ALA A 273 15.86 -13.00 -34.15
CA ALA A 273 15.04 -14.11 -34.66
C ALA A 273 14.20 -14.86 -33.61
N ARG A 274 14.32 -14.50 -32.32
CA ARG A 274 13.52 -15.05 -31.22
C ARG A 274 12.15 -14.37 -31.06
N PHE A 275 11.95 -13.18 -31.63
CA PHE A 275 10.67 -12.49 -31.57
C PHE A 275 9.80 -12.89 -32.78
N ALA A 276 8.49 -12.95 -32.56
CA ALA A 276 7.57 -13.17 -33.65
C ALA A 276 7.67 -12.01 -34.65
N PRO A 277 7.52 -12.25 -35.97
CA PRO A 277 7.57 -11.19 -36.97
C PRO A 277 6.50 -10.09 -36.78
N ASP A 278 5.44 -10.39 -36.04
CA ASP A 278 4.34 -9.48 -35.68
C ASP A 278 4.49 -8.86 -34.28
N ALA A 279 5.65 -9.04 -33.63
CA ALA A 279 5.90 -8.49 -32.30
C ALA A 279 5.85 -6.97 -32.32
N VAL A 280 5.21 -6.40 -31.31
CA VAL A 280 5.14 -4.94 -31.11
C VAL A 280 5.54 -4.61 -29.69
N GLU A 281 6.18 -3.45 -29.52
CA GLU A 281 6.37 -2.86 -28.20
C GLU A 281 5.03 -2.43 -27.62
N VAL A 282 4.91 -2.56 -26.31
CA VAL A 282 3.72 -2.17 -25.55
C VAL A 282 4.10 -1.13 -24.54
N CYS A 283 3.29 -0.08 -24.41
CA CYS A 283 3.43 1.00 -23.45
C CYS A 283 4.86 1.58 -23.40
N LEU A 284 5.47 1.75 -24.57
CA LEU A 284 6.81 2.32 -24.67
C LEU A 284 6.83 3.74 -24.09
N THR A 285 7.79 4.05 -23.23
CA THR A 285 7.98 5.37 -22.63
C THR A 285 7.85 6.49 -23.67
N GLY A 286 6.93 7.42 -23.43
CA GLY A 286 6.72 8.61 -24.26
C GLY A 286 5.96 8.37 -25.57
N GLN A 287 5.42 7.17 -25.80
CA GLN A 287 4.61 6.87 -26.98
C GLN A 287 3.11 6.88 -26.67
N TRP A 288 2.31 7.20 -27.69
CA TRP A 288 0.84 7.20 -27.63
C TRP A 288 0.26 5.91 -27.04
N GLY A 289 0.85 4.75 -27.35
CA GLY A 289 0.42 3.46 -26.82
C GLY A 289 0.46 3.36 -25.29
N GLY A 290 1.37 4.08 -24.63
CA GLY A 290 1.47 4.17 -23.18
C GLY A 290 0.61 5.27 -22.54
N GLU A 291 -0.09 6.07 -23.33
CA GLU A 291 -1.02 7.08 -22.81
C GLU A 291 -2.35 6.43 -22.37
N PHE A 292 -3.08 7.11 -21.48
CA PHE A 292 -4.42 6.67 -21.08
C PHE A 292 -5.37 6.68 -22.28
N LEU A 293 -6.29 5.73 -22.30
CA LEU A 293 -7.38 5.70 -23.29
C LEU A 293 -8.20 7.00 -23.19
N ASP A 294 -8.71 7.47 -24.33
CA ASP A 294 -9.56 8.66 -24.36
C ASP A 294 -10.74 8.55 -23.37
N GLY A 295 -10.99 9.62 -22.61
CA GLY A 295 -11.98 9.66 -21.54
C GLY A 295 -11.57 9.06 -20.19
N PHE A 296 -10.39 8.43 -20.09
CA PHE A 296 -9.88 7.81 -18.84
C PHE A 296 -8.73 8.59 -18.18
N GLY A 297 -8.34 9.74 -18.74
CA GLY A 297 -7.29 10.57 -18.16
C GLY A 297 -7.60 11.05 -16.72
N PRO A 298 -6.55 11.32 -15.92
CA PRO A 298 -6.69 11.84 -14.57
C PRO A 298 -7.23 13.28 -14.55
N LEU A 299 -8.08 13.58 -13.57
CA LEU A 299 -8.48 14.94 -13.23
C LEU A 299 -7.45 15.60 -12.28
N PRO A 300 -7.43 16.93 -12.16
CA PRO A 300 -6.60 17.61 -11.17
C PRO A 300 -6.84 17.06 -9.76
N GLY A 301 -5.76 16.64 -9.09
CA GLY A 301 -5.80 16.06 -7.74
C GLY A 301 -5.93 14.53 -7.69
N GLU A 302 -6.25 13.87 -8.81
CA GLU A 302 -6.22 12.40 -8.89
C GLU A 302 -4.77 11.89 -8.98
N THR A 303 -4.48 10.79 -8.28
CA THR A 303 -3.13 10.23 -8.22
C THR A 303 -2.81 9.46 -9.50
N VAL A 304 -1.59 9.59 -10.01
CA VAL A 304 -1.06 8.76 -11.10
C VAL A 304 0.13 7.95 -10.59
N ILE A 305 0.09 6.64 -10.79
CA ILE A 305 1.17 5.71 -10.49
C ILE A 305 1.69 5.13 -11.80
N THR A 306 2.99 5.31 -12.06
CA THR A 306 3.67 4.62 -13.16
C THR A 306 4.30 3.35 -12.61
N LYS A 307 4.01 2.19 -13.23
CA LYS A 307 4.56 0.90 -12.84
C LYS A 307 5.39 0.28 -13.97
N HIS A 308 6.41 -0.48 -13.57
CA HIS A 308 7.30 -1.20 -14.49
C HIS A 308 7.20 -2.73 -14.33
N ARG A 309 6.26 -3.20 -13.51
CA ARG A 309 5.96 -4.61 -13.20
C ARG A 309 4.44 -4.84 -13.26
N TYR A 310 4.00 -6.08 -13.08
CA TYR A 310 2.56 -6.41 -13.17
C TYR A 310 1.76 -5.82 -12.02
N SER A 311 2.17 -6.09 -10.79
CA SER A 311 1.55 -5.49 -9.62
C SER A 311 1.87 -4.01 -9.55
N ALA A 312 0.85 -3.20 -9.29
CA ALA A 312 0.98 -1.77 -9.09
C ALA A 312 1.67 -1.40 -7.77
N PHE A 313 1.93 -2.35 -6.86
CA PHE A 313 2.64 -2.12 -5.60
C PHE A 313 4.15 -2.30 -5.72
N ILE A 314 4.63 -3.08 -6.69
CA ILE A 314 6.05 -3.42 -6.80
C ILE A 314 6.81 -2.23 -7.37
N ASP A 315 7.77 -1.72 -6.58
CA ASP A 315 8.64 -0.60 -6.91
C ASP A 315 7.87 0.70 -7.25
N THR A 316 6.72 0.94 -6.61
CA THR A 316 5.94 2.17 -6.78
C THR A 316 5.55 2.79 -5.41
N PRO A 317 5.13 4.07 -5.37
CA PRO A 317 4.66 4.70 -4.15
C PRO A 317 3.18 4.37 -3.82
N LEU A 318 2.54 3.40 -4.48
CA LEU A 318 1.10 3.14 -4.32
C LEU A 318 0.73 2.82 -2.87
N GLU A 319 1.43 1.90 -2.20
CA GLU A 319 1.16 1.56 -0.78
C GLU A 319 1.24 2.81 0.10
N ALA A 320 2.35 3.54 0.03
CA ALA A 320 2.57 4.74 0.82
C ALA A 320 1.50 5.80 0.55
N THR A 321 1.10 5.99 -0.70
CA THR A 321 0.07 6.96 -1.10
C THR A 321 -1.30 6.61 -0.52
N LEU A 322 -1.72 5.34 -0.64
CA LEU A 322 -2.98 4.86 -0.08
C LEU A 322 -3.00 4.97 1.45
N ARG A 323 -1.89 4.60 2.12
CA ARG A 323 -1.77 4.67 3.58
C ARG A 323 -1.79 6.09 4.12
N ALA A 324 -1.08 7.02 3.46
CA ALA A 324 -1.09 8.44 3.83
C ALA A 324 -2.49 9.06 3.73
N LYS A 325 -3.31 8.61 2.78
CA LYS A 325 -4.73 8.99 2.64
C LYS A 325 -5.67 8.27 3.62
N GLY A 326 -5.15 7.33 4.40
CA GLY A 326 -5.96 6.54 5.33
C GLY A 326 -6.85 5.50 4.67
N ILE A 327 -6.52 5.08 3.44
CA ILE A 327 -7.27 4.07 2.69
C ILE A 327 -7.10 2.70 3.34
N GLU A 328 -8.24 2.03 3.52
CA GLU A 328 -8.38 0.67 4.03
C GLU A 328 -8.85 -0.30 2.93
N THR A 329 -9.54 0.20 1.89
CA THR A 329 -10.13 -0.61 0.82
C THR A 329 -9.58 -0.21 -0.55
N VAL A 330 -9.16 -1.20 -1.34
CA VAL A 330 -8.75 -1.04 -2.73
C VAL A 330 -9.83 -1.67 -3.62
N ILE A 331 -10.40 -0.86 -4.52
CA ILE A 331 -11.36 -1.27 -5.53
C ILE A 331 -10.63 -1.32 -6.87
N LEU A 332 -10.47 -2.50 -7.46
CA LEU A 332 -9.75 -2.68 -8.72
C LEU A 332 -10.69 -2.76 -9.91
N ALA A 333 -10.32 -2.06 -10.98
CA ALA A 333 -10.88 -2.19 -12.32
C ALA A 333 -9.76 -1.95 -13.35
N GLY A 334 -9.95 -2.37 -14.60
CA GLY A 334 -8.96 -2.23 -15.66
C GLY A 334 -8.47 -3.56 -16.24
N VAL A 335 -7.26 -3.57 -16.80
CA VAL A 335 -6.76 -4.69 -17.59
C VAL A 335 -5.30 -5.06 -17.27
N THR A 336 -4.86 -6.29 -17.51
CA THR A 336 -5.70 -7.47 -17.80
C THR A 336 -6.04 -8.22 -16.51
N THR A 337 -7.22 -8.86 -16.48
CA THR A 337 -7.75 -9.57 -15.29
C THR A 337 -6.74 -10.52 -14.67
N ASN A 338 -6.15 -11.41 -15.47
CA ASN A 338 -5.29 -12.50 -15.01
C ASN A 338 -3.82 -12.11 -14.84
N CYS A 339 -3.48 -10.85 -15.03
CA CYS A 339 -2.10 -10.39 -15.03
C CYS A 339 -1.93 -9.18 -14.10
N CYS A 340 -1.98 -7.95 -14.61
CA CYS A 340 -1.76 -6.74 -13.81
C CYS A 340 -2.82 -6.58 -12.70
N VAL A 341 -4.10 -6.85 -13.02
CA VAL A 341 -5.18 -6.76 -12.04
C VAL A 341 -5.01 -7.82 -10.95
N GLU A 342 -4.88 -9.10 -11.30
CA GLU A 342 -4.71 -10.18 -10.32
C GLU A 342 -3.42 -10.04 -9.49
N SER A 343 -2.30 -9.64 -10.12
CA SER A 343 -1.05 -9.41 -9.39
C SER A 343 -1.21 -8.29 -8.35
N THR A 344 -1.86 -7.19 -8.74
CA THR A 344 -2.17 -6.08 -7.83
C THR A 344 -3.18 -6.50 -6.75
N ALA A 345 -4.16 -7.34 -7.10
CA ALA A 345 -5.16 -7.87 -6.17
C ALA A 345 -4.53 -8.71 -5.05
N ARG A 346 -3.65 -9.65 -5.44
CA ARG A 346 -2.92 -10.51 -4.51
C ARG A 346 -2.08 -9.66 -3.55
N ASP A 347 -1.32 -8.70 -4.07
CA ASP A 347 -0.51 -7.81 -3.24
C ASP A 347 -1.36 -6.90 -2.34
N ALA A 348 -2.47 -6.33 -2.84
CA ALA A 348 -3.37 -5.52 -2.02
C ALA A 348 -3.86 -6.30 -0.79
N SER A 349 -4.30 -7.55 -1.00
CA SER A 349 -4.76 -8.44 0.06
C SER A 349 -3.64 -8.76 1.06
N MET A 350 -2.46 -9.15 0.56
CA MET A 350 -1.28 -9.45 1.38
C MET A 350 -0.69 -8.24 2.12
N LEU A 351 -1.01 -7.02 1.66
CA LEU A 351 -0.65 -5.76 2.30
C LEU A 351 -1.70 -5.26 3.30
N ASP A 352 -2.68 -6.08 3.69
CA ASP A 352 -3.78 -5.76 4.61
C ASP A 352 -4.75 -4.67 4.08
N PHE A 353 -4.95 -4.58 2.77
CA PHE A 353 -6.09 -3.84 2.21
C PHE A 353 -7.29 -4.77 2.07
N TYR A 354 -8.48 -4.25 2.35
CA TYR A 354 -9.69 -4.91 1.88
C TYR A 354 -9.76 -4.80 0.36
N LEU A 355 -9.94 -5.93 -0.32
CA LEU A 355 -9.96 -5.97 -1.77
C LEU A 355 -11.39 -6.16 -2.30
N VAL A 356 -11.76 -5.31 -3.25
CA VAL A 356 -12.94 -5.48 -4.11
C VAL A 356 -12.47 -5.40 -5.56
N VAL A 357 -12.86 -6.35 -6.39
CA VAL A 357 -12.64 -6.30 -7.85
C VAL A 357 -13.97 -6.11 -8.56
N ALA A 358 -14.02 -5.14 -9.46
CA ALA A 358 -15.19 -4.86 -10.29
C ALA A 358 -15.31 -5.94 -11.39
N GLU A 359 -16.21 -6.90 -11.20
CA GLU A 359 -16.31 -8.13 -12.00
C GLU A 359 -16.41 -7.86 -13.51
N ASP A 360 -17.38 -7.04 -13.91
CA ASP A 360 -17.59 -6.60 -15.29
C ASP A 360 -16.77 -5.34 -15.66
N GLY A 361 -15.92 -4.87 -14.74
CA GLY A 361 -14.97 -3.77 -14.93
C GLY A 361 -13.54 -4.24 -15.17
N VAL A 362 -13.32 -5.52 -15.48
CA VAL A 362 -12.02 -6.08 -15.84
C VAL A 362 -12.12 -6.98 -17.07
N GLY A 363 -11.03 -7.10 -17.83
CA GLY A 363 -11.02 -7.94 -19.03
C GLY A 363 -9.65 -8.53 -19.36
N THR A 364 -9.62 -9.59 -20.15
CA THR A 364 -8.40 -10.16 -20.73
C THR A 364 -8.58 -10.44 -22.23
N LYS A 365 -7.51 -10.91 -22.88
CA LYS A 365 -7.49 -11.30 -24.29
C LYS A 365 -8.27 -12.59 -24.52
N ASP A 366 -8.87 -12.76 -25.70
CA ASP A 366 -9.70 -13.94 -26.01
C ASP A 366 -8.90 -15.26 -25.98
N LEU A 367 -7.64 -15.24 -26.43
CA LEU A 367 -6.75 -16.41 -26.45
C LEU A 367 -6.56 -17.06 -25.06
N VAL A 368 -6.73 -16.27 -24.00
CA VAL A 368 -6.59 -16.71 -22.60
C VAL A 368 -7.87 -16.45 -21.80
N ARG A 369 -9.02 -16.44 -22.48
CA ARG A 369 -10.34 -16.18 -21.87
C ARG A 369 -10.59 -16.99 -20.61
N ASP A 370 -10.21 -18.27 -20.58
CA ASP A 370 -10.42 -19.14 -19.43
C ASP A 370 -9.72 -18.62 -18.16
N LEU A 371 -8.60 -17.90 -18.33
CA LEU A 371 -7.88 -17.29 -17.21
C LEU A 371 -8.67 -16.13 -16.58
N HIS A 372 -9.53 -15.42 -17.32
CA HIS A 372 -10.37 -14.37 -16.72
C HIS A 372 -11.28 -14.93 -15.62
N ALA A 373 -12.01 -16.01 -15.93
CA ALA A 373 -12.90 -16.65 -14.97
C ALA A 373 -12.11 -17.29 -13.82
N ALA A 374 -10.98 -17.96 -14.13
CA ALA A 374 -10.12 -18.56 -13.12
C ALA A 374 -9.56 -17.52 -12.14
N SER A 375 -9.08 -16.38 -12.63
CA SER A 375 -8.54 -15.29 -11.79
C SER A 375 -9.60 -14.67 -10.89
N LEU A 376 -10.81 -14.41 -11.42
CA LEU A 376 -11.92 -13.92 -10.61
C LEU A 376 -12.30 -14.92 -9.51
N GLU A 377 -12.32 -16.22 -9.81
CA GLU A 377 -12.61 -17.25 -8.82
C GLU A 377 -11.52 -17.37 -7.76
N GLN A 378 -10.25 -17.29 -8.15
CA GLN A 378 -9.12 -17.26 -7.21
C GLN A 378 -9.22 -16.07 -6.26
N ILE A 379 -9.54 -14.88 -6.78
CA ILE A 379 -9.74 -13.68 -5.98
C ILE A 379 -10.90 -13.87 -5.00
N ARG A 380 -12.05 -14.34 -5.48
CA ARG A 380 -13.25 -14.60 -4.67
C ARG A 380 -13.00 -15.60 -3.54
N THR A 381 -12.15 -16.60 -3.80
CA THR A 381 -11.88 -17.68 -2.85
C THR A 381 -10.90 -17.27 -1.75
N TYR A 382 -9.85 -16.52 -2.10
CA TYR A 382 -8.71 -16.33 -1.19
C TYR A 382 -8.37 -14.88 -0.86
N PHE A 383 -8.63 -13.93 -1.76
CA PHE A 383 -8.02 -12.60 -1.67
C PHE A 383 -9.00 -11.48 -1.34
N GLY A 384 -10.26 -11.58 -1.79
CA GLY A 384 -11.22 -10.52 -1.59
C GLY A 384 -12.56 -10.76 -2.25
N ARG A 385 -13.32 -9.67 -2.45
CA ARG A 385 -14.62 -9.71 -3.11
C ARG A 385 -14.50 -9.48 -4.60
N VAL A 386 -15.40 -10.11 -5.34
CA VAL A 386 -15.66 -9.84 -6.75
C VAL A 386 -17.13 -9.46 -6.83
N ASP A 387 -17.41 -8.19 -7.10
CA ASP A 387 -18.77 -7.66 -7.18
C ASP A 387 -18.97 -6.95 -8.54
N PRO A 388 -20.16 -7.03 -9.15
CA PRO A 388 -20.47 -6.26 -10.36
C PRO A 388 -20.35 -4.75 -10.11
N VAL A 389 -19.93 -3.99 -11.12
CA VAL A 389 -19.84 -2.52 -11.11
C VAL A 389 -21.13 -1.89 -10.59
N ALA A 390 -22.29 -2.40 -11.01
CA ALA A 390 -23.59 -1.91 -10.57
C ALA A 390 -23.77 -1.98 -9.04
N ARG A 391 -23.29 -3.05 -8.40
CA ARG A 391 -23.42 -3.24 -6.95
C ARG A 391 -22.49 -2.30 -6.18
N ILE A 392 -21.28 -2.07 -6.68
CA ILE A 392 -20.32 -1.12 -6.10
C ILE A 392 -20.89 0.31 -6.17
N ILE A 393 -21.45 0.70 -7.32
CA ILE A 393 -22.08 2.01 -7.50
C ILE A 393 -23.29 2.17 -6.58
N GLU A 394 -24.12 1.14 -6.42
CA GLU A 394 -25.24 1.16 -5.49
C GLU A 394 -24.77 1.36 -4.04
N ALA A 395 -23.68 0.70 -3.64
CA ALA A 395 -23.12 0.83 -2.31
C ALA A 395 -22.71 2.29 -2.00
N TRP A 396 -22.10 3.00 -2.96
CA TRP A 396 -21.78 4.43 -2.81
C TRP A 396 -23.02 5.31 -2.66
N ARG A 397 -24.09 5.02 -3.42
CA ARG A 397 -25.39 5.72 -3.28
C ARG A 397 -26.07 5.42 -1.94
N GLY A 398 -25.83 4.25 -1.36
CA GLY A 398 -26.29 3.87 -0.03
C GLY A 398 -25.59 4.68 1.06
N SER A 399 -24.26 4.77 1.01
CA SER A 399 -23.45 5.50 1.99
C SER A 399 -23.76 6.99 2.01
N ALA A 400 -24.00 7.60 0.84
CA ALA A 400 -24.40 9.02 0.76
C ALA A 400 -25.76 9.30 1.45
N ARG A 401 -26.69 8.34 1.42
CA ARG A 401 -28.01 8.47 2.07
C ARG A 401 -27.98 8.24 3.58
N GLN A 402 -26.97 7.56 4.11
CA GLN A 402 -26.79 7.36 5.55
C GLN A 402 -26.05 8.54 6.21
N ALA A 403 -25.35 9.35 5.43
CA ALA A 403 -24.59 10.51 5.90
C ALA A 403 -25.38 11.83 5.86
N ALA A 404 -26.51 11.87 5.14
CA ALA A 404 -27.46 12.98 5.07
C ALA A 404 -28.64 12.73 6.02
#